data_AF-A0A2E3Q8Y8-F1
#
_entry.id   AF-A0A2E3Q8Y8-F1
#
_cell.length_a   1.000
_cell.length_b   1.000
_cell.length_c   1.000
_cell.angle_alpha   90.00
_cell.angle_beta   90.00
_cell.angle_gamma   90.00
#
_symmetry.space_group_name_H-M   'P 1'
#
loop_
_entity.id
_entity.type
_entity.pdbx_description
1 polymer ?
#
loop_
_entity_poly.entity_id
_entity_poly.type
_entity_poly.pdbx_seq_one_letter_code
_entity_poly.pdbx_strand_id
1 'polypeptide(L)' 'MNEQTATHILDIEEKLAGEDRADHADQYCDRLEAAAMQVKRQLDQGVAPDQYRVLSGLLESYEAAQKVVRMVSGTAQKS' A
#
# COMPACT_ATOMS: atom_id res chain seq x y z
N MET A 1 4.45 -34.67 -10.48
CA MET A 1 4.12 -33.61 -9.51
C MET A 1 3.85 -32.36 -10.34
N ASN A 2 2.58 -31.96 -10.46
CA ASN A 2 2.23 -30.71 -11.16
C ASN A 2 2.45 -29.57 -10.18
N GLU A 3 3.54 -28.84 -10.35
CA GLU A 3 3.71 -27.53 -9.73
C GLU A 3 2.72 -26.59 -10.42
N GLN A 4 1.53 -26.45 -9.83
CA GLN A 4 0.64 -25.35 -10.15
C GLN A 4 1.34 -24.07 -9.70
N THR A 5 2.06 -23.43 -10.63
CA THR A 5 2.53 -22.06 -10.49
C THR A 5 1.32 -21.21 -10.12
N ALA A 6 1.37 -20.57 -8.95
CA ALA A 6 0.29 -19.72 -8.47
C ALA A 6 0.00 -18.65 -9.52
N THR A 7 -1.19 -18.68 -10.11
CA THR A 7 -1.61 -17.66 -11.08
C THR A 7 -1.82 -16.36 -10.32
N HIS A 8 -0.82 -15.48 -10.39
CA HIS A 8 -0.94 -14.10 -9.92
C HIS A 8 -2.02 -13.38 -10.74
N ILE A 9 -3.04 -12.87 -10.07
CA ILE A 9 -4.18 -12.14 -10.68
C ILE A 9 -3.80 -10.66 -10.87
N LEU A 10 -2.88 -10.13 -10.05
CA LEU A 10 -2.42 -8.73 -10.09
C LEU A 10 -0.90 -8.66 -10.25
N ASP A 11 -0.39 -7.69 -11.02
CA ASP A 11 1.05 -7.40 -11.18
C ASP A 11 1.79 -7.21 -9.84
N ILE A 12 1.07 -6.75 -8.81
CA ILE A 12 1.64 -6.57 -7.48
C ILE A 12 1.95 -7.90 -6.80
N GLU A 13 1.19 -8.97 -7.09
CA GLU A 13 1.42 -10.29 -6.51
C GLU A 13 2.67 -10.95 -7.12
N GLU A 14 2.94 -10.70 -8.40
CA GLU A 14 4.16 -11.15 -9.09
C GLU A 14 5.40 -10.39 -8.59
N LYS A 15 5.32 -9.06 -8.45
CA LYS A 15 6.42 -8.23 -7.92
C LYS A 15 6.69 -8.47 -6.43
N LEU A 16 5.67 -8.93 -5.70
CA LEU A 16 5.79 -9.38 -4.32
C LEU A 16 5.98 -10.90 -4.24
N ALA A 17 6.41 -11.58 -5.32
CA ALA A 17 6.83 -12.98 -5.29
C ALA A 17 8.36 -13.09 -5.42
N GLY A 18 8.95 -14.16 -4.86
CA GLY A 18 10.40 -14.39 -4.90
C GLY A 18 11.14 -14.03 -3.61
N GLU A 19 12.47 -14.14 -3.64
CA GLU A 19 13.35 -13.92 -2.47
C GLU A 19 13.33 -12.47 -1.96
N ASP A 20 13.14 -11.49 -2.85
CA ASP A 20 13.15 -10.05 -2.53
C ASP A 20 11.77 -9.50 -2.11
N ARG A 21 10.81 -10.39 -1.82
CA ARG A 21 9.42 -10.02 -1.48
C ARG A 21 9.32 -9.00 -0.35
N ALA A 22 10.08 -9.19 0.72
CA ALA A 22 10.04 -8.32 1.89
C ALA A 22 10.53 -6.91 1.55
N ASP A 23 11.67 -6.82 0.85
CA ASP A 23 12.27 -5.56 0.43
C ASP A 23 11.37 -4.79 -0.54
N HIS A 24 10.73 -5.48 -1.48
CA HIS A 24 9.75 -4.85 -2.37
C HIS A 24 8.49 -4.39 -1.62
N ALA A 25 8.00 -5.16 -0.66
CA ALA A 25 6.85 -4.78 0.16
C ALA A 25 7.15 -3.52 0.99
N ASP A 26 8.35 -3.44 1.57
CA ASP A 26 8.81 -2.29 2.33
C ASP A 26 8.94 -1.06 1.43
N GLN A 27 9.56 -1.19 0.25
CA GLN A 27 9.64 -0.10 -0.73
C GLN A 27 8.25 0.42 -1.17
N TYR A 28 7.27 -0.47 -1.35
CA TYR A 28 5.91 -0.07 -1.66
C TYR A 28 5.26 0.65 -0.47
N CYS A 29 5.46 0.16 0.75
CA CYS A 29 4.95 0.79 1.97
C CYS A 29 5.55 2.19 2.17
N ASP A 30 6.86 2.35 2.00
CA ASP A 30 7.57 3.63 2.12
C ASP A 30 7.05 4.67 1.12
N ARG A 31 6.81 4.26 -0.13
CA ARG A 31 6.23 5.14 -1.16
C ARG A 31 4.81 5.57 -0.82
N LEU A 32 3.99 4.65 -0.33
CA LEU A 32 2.62 4.94 0.13
C LEU A 32 2.63 5.86 1.36
N GLU A 33 3.58 5.66 2.28
CA GLU A 33 3.72 6.50 3.47
C GLU A 33 4.16 7.91 3.11
N ALA A 34 5.11 8.05 2.19
CA ALA A 34 5.54 9.35 1.68
C ALA A 34 4.37 10.11 1.03
N ALA A 35 3.54 9.44 0.24
CA ALA A 35 2.35 10.02 -0.36
C ALA A 35 1.31 10.42 0.71
N ALA A 36 1.05 9.55 1.69
CA ALA A 36 0.16 9.84 2.81
C ALA A 36 0.64 11.05 3.64
N MET A 37 1.95 11.17 3.88
CA MET A 37 2.52 12.33 4.57
C MET A 37 2.33 13.64 3.79
N GLN A 38 2.44 13.60 2.46
CA GLN A 38 2.17 14.78 1.63
C GLN A 38 0.71 15.21 1.75
N VAL A 39 -0.24 14.26 1.71
CA VAL A 39 -1.66 14.55 1.89
C VAL A 39 -1.96 15.08 3.29
N LYS A 40 -1.39 14.48 4.35
CA LYS A 40 -1.52 14.99 5.73
C LYS A 40 -1.05 16.44 5.84
N ARG A 41 0.11 16.76 5.29
CA ARG A 41 0.62 18.15 5.27
C ARG A 41 -0.30 19.13 4.54
N GLN A 42 -0.95 18.69 3.46
CA GLN A 42 -1.93 19.53 2.76
C GLN A 42 -3.17 19.76 3.63
N LEU A 43 -3.69 18.72 4.29
CA LEU A 43 -4.81 18.83 5.22
C LEU A 43 -4.47 19.78 6.38
N ASP A 44 -3.27 19.68 6.94
CA ASP A 44 -2.78 20.51 8.05
C ASP A 44 -2.64 22.00 7.68
N GLN A 45 -2.43 22.31 6.40
CA GLN A 45 -2.37 23.69 5.90
C GLN A 45 -3.75 24.36 5.81
N GLY A 46 -4.83 23.61 6.04
CA GLY A 46 -6.19 24.08 5.88
C GLY A 46 -6.61 24.07 4.42
N VAL A 47 -7.61 23.25 4.11
CA VAL A 47 -8.16 23.10 2.75
C VAL A 47 -9.65 23.41 2.74
N ALA A 48 -10.17 23.76 1.56
CA ALA A 48 -11.61 23.96 1.40
C ALA A 48 -12.39 22.66 1.74
N PRO A 49 -13.65 22.74 2.20
CA PRO A 49 -14.42 21.55 2.59
C PRO A 49 -14.51 20.45 1.52
N ASP A 50 -14.66 20.83 0.25
CA ASP A 50 -14.71 19.87 -0.85
C ASP A 50 -13.36 19.17 -1.07
N GLN A 51 -12.26 19.91 -0.90
CA GLN A 51 -10.90 19.35 -0.98
C GLN A 51 -10.59 18.47 0.23
N TYR A 52 -11.08 18.84 1.42
CA TYR A 52 -10.93 18.03 2.62
C TYR A 52 -11.49 16.62 2.41
N ARG A 53 -12.72 16.50 1.89
CA ARG A 53 -13.35 15.20 1.64
C ARG A 53 -12.53 14.34 0.67
N VAL A 54 -11.99 14.95 -0.39
CA VAL A 54 -11.17 14.24 -1.37
C VAL A 54 -9.85 13.78 -0.76
N LEU A 55 -9.15 14.68 -0.06
CA LEU A 55 -7.86 14.38 0.55
C LEU A 55 -7.98 13.40 1.72
N SER A 56 -9.05 13.46 2.52
CA SER A 56 -9.30 12.48 3.57
C SER A 56 -9.54 11.08 3.00
N GLY A 57 -10.34 10.98 1.92
CA GLY A 57 -10.57 9.71 1.22
C GLY A 57 -9.30 9.15 0.55
N LEU A 58 -8.47 10.03 -0.01
CA LEU A 58 -7.17 9.65 -0.55
C LEU A 58 -6.22 9.14 0.53
N LEU A 59 -6.21 9.78 1.71
CA LEU A 59 -5.42 9.34 2.84
C LEU A 59 -5.82 7.95 3.32
N GLU A 60 -7.13 7.71 3.50
CA GLU A 60 -7.68 6.39 3.85
C GLU A 60 -7.30 5.32 2.80
N SER A 61 -7.29 5.70 1.52
CA SER A 61 -6.91 4.80 0.42
C SER A 61 -5.45 4.39 0.49
N TYR A 62 -4.54 5.29 0.86
CA TYR A 62 -3.13 4.95 1.06
C TYR A 62 -2.92 4.01 2.25
N GLU A 63 -3.62 4.24 3.36
CA GLU A 63 -3.57 3.34 4.53
C GLU A 63 -4.14 1.96 4.21
N ALA A 64 -5.23 1.89 3.43
CA ALA A 64 -5.78 0.64 2.95
C ALA A 64 -4.80 -0.09 2.01
N ALA A 65 -4.15 0.63 1.09
CA ALA A 65 -3.17 0.06 0.19
C ALA A 65 -1.97 -0.54 0.95
N GLN A 66 -1.47 0.12 2.00
CA GLN A 66 -0.39 -0.42 2.84
C GLN A 66 -0.80 -1.72 3.52
N LYS A 67 -2.04 -1.82 4.02
CA LYS A 67 -2.57 -3.07 4.59
C LYS A 67 -2.60 -4.19 3.55
N VAL A 68 -3.04 -3.89 2.33
CA VAL A 68 -3.06 -4.87 1.23
C VAL A 68 -1.65 -5.35 0.90
N VAL A 69 -0.67 -4.45 0.76
CA VAL A 69 0.74 -4.81 0.50
C VAL A 69 1.28 -5.74 1.59
N ARG A 70 1.00 -5.45 2.86
CA ARG A 70 1.42 -6.30 4.00
C ARG A 70 0.74 -7.67 4.01
N MET A 71 -0.55 -7.72 3.69
CA MET A 71 -1.31 -8.97 3.59
C MET A 71 -0.77 -9.85 2.45
N VAL A 72 -0.56 -9.28 1.27
CA VAL A 72 -0.09 -10.01 0.08
C VAL A 72 1.36 -10.46 0.23
N SER A 73 2.22 -9.65 0.84
CA SER A 73 3.62 -10.04 1.11
C SER A 73 3.80 -11.01 2.28
N GLY A 74 2.73 -11.36 3.02
CA GLY A 74 2.82 -12.23 4.18
C GLY A 74 3.57 -11.62 5.37
N THR A 75 3.83 -10.31 5.34
CA THR A 75 4.44 -9.52 6.43
C THR A 75 3.41 -9.00 7.43
N ALA A 76 2.11 -9.30 7.21
CA ALA A 76 1.06 -9.06 8.18
C ALA A 76 1.37 -9.83 9.48
N GLN A 77 2.00 -9.13 10.42
CA GLN A 77 2.33 -9.61 11.75
C GLN A 77 1.05 -10.16 12.39
N LYS A 78 1.09 -11.43 12.83
CA LYS A 78 0.04 -12.01 13.68
C LYS A 78 -0.11 -11.12 14.91
N SER A 79 -1.22 -10.39 15.00
CA SER A 79 -1.72 -9.84 16.26
C SER A 79 -2.06 -10.97 17.22
#